data_AF-A0A6C0KYE2-F1
#
_entry.id   AF-A0A6C0KYE2-F1
#
_cell.length_a   1.000
_cell.length_b   1.000
_cell.length_c   1.000
_cell.angle_alpha   90.00
_cell.angle_beta   90.00
_cell.angle_gamma   90.00
#
_symmetry.space_group_name_H-M   'P 1'
#
loop_
_entity.id
_entity.type
_entity.pdbx_description
1 polymer ?
#
loop_
_entity_poly.entity_id
_entity_poly.type
_entity_poly.pdbx_seq_one_letter_code
_entity_poly.pdbx_strand_id
1 'polypeptide(L)'
;MYIHLNLLGPYNSGTNIINNLLIKSFNDEIKYEGTIHIWKHSINLKDIEKSIKNNKDTLFVVVYRPLYSWFKSMEKEKYDIIWDKKIDSEITFSKIKFKNIIELYEEYYRMYKYLIETYENVICLEYYKICDINISYNYITQKVKPFNIDLLDTDSYNKILNTRSKKHGYPVNNSQEALDKKKILDEEQQEDFPINYDIVNFYEEEI
;
A
#
# COMPACT_ATOMS: atom_id res chain seq x y z
N MET A 1 -1.59 0.15 -23.64
CA MET A 1 -0.48 0.89 -23.00
C MET A 1 -1.07 1.58 -21.80
N TYR A 2 -0.48 1.39 -20.62
CA TYR A 2 -0.97 2.02 -19.40
C TYR A 2 -0.41 3.44 -19.33
N ILE A 3 -1.29 4.43 -19.28
CA ILE A 3 -0.92 5.86 -19.24
C ILE A 3 -1.27 6.50 -17.91
N HIS A 4 -1.96 5.74 -17.05
CA HIS A 4 -2.53 6.19 -15.81
C HIS A 4 -2.15 5.27 -14.64
N LEU A 5 -2.09 5.85 -13.44
CA LEU A 5 -1.85 5.15 -12.18
C LEU A 5 -3.02 5.37 -11.22
N ASN A 6 -3.48 4.29 -10.58
CA ASN A 6 -4.39 4.39 -9.44
C ASN A 6 -3.92 3.53 -8.27
N LEU A 7 -3.50 4.17 -7.18
CA LEU A 7 -3.11 3.45 -5.97
C LEU A 7 -4.32 2.96 -5.16
N LEU A 8 -4.18 1.80 -4.55
CA LEU A 8 -5.10 1.18 -3.61
C LEU A 8 -4.31 0.72 -2.38
N GLY A 9 -4.88 0.85 -1.19
CA GLY A 9 -4.29 0.33 0.02
C GLY A 9 -4.88 0.99 1.25
N PRO A 10 -4.79 0.37 2.44
CA PRO A 10 -5.25 0.98 3.67
C PRO A 10 -4.51 2.30 3.96
N TYR A 11 -5.03 3.09 4.90
CA TYR A 11 -4.26 4.20 5.47
C TYR A 11 -2.88 3.73 5.94
N ASN A 12 -1.84 4.56 5.81
CA ASN A 12 -0.47 4.23 6.21
C ASN A 12 0.16 2.95 5.61
N SER A 13 -0.36 2.43 4.51
CA SER A 13 0.25 1.32 3.76
C SER A 13 1.55 1.69 3.03
N GLY A 14 1.78 2.98 2.77
CA GLY A 14 2.95 3.43 1.98
C GLY A 14 2.62 3.94 0.57
N THR A 15 1.33 4.13 0.25
CA THR A 15 0.89 4.67 -1.06
C THR A 15 1.66 5.91 -1.51
N ASN A 16 2.01 6.83 -0.61
CA ASN A 16 2.70 8.06 -1.01
C ASN A 16 4.13 7.84 -1.52
N ILE A 17 4.89 6.88 -0.96
CA ILE A 17 6.24 6.60 -1.51
C ILE A 17 6.12 5.94 -2.89
N ILE A 18 5.17 5.01 -3.05
CA ILE A 18 4.92 4.34 -4.33
C ILE A 18 4.47 5.34 -5.39
N ASN A 19 3.59 6.27 -5.03
CA ASN A 19 3.24 7.39 -5.91
C ASN A 19 4.49 8.11 -6.39
N ASN A 20 5.34 8.57 -5.47
CA ASN A 20 6.51 9.36 -5.83
C ASN A 20 7.48 8.61 -6.76
N LEU A 21 7.59 7.28 -6.61
CA LEU A 21 8.44 6.42 -7.43
C LEU A 21 7.87 6.17 -8.83
N LEU A 22 6.54 5.97 -8.94
CA LEU A 22 5.90 5.56 -10.18
C LEU A 22 5.36 6.71 -11.01
N ILE A 23 5.00 7.84 -10.40
CA ILE A 23 4.18 8.88 -11.05
C ILE A 23 4.80 9.45 -12.32
N LYS A 24 6.13 9.56 -12.36
CA LYS A 24 6.87 10.11 -13.51
C LYS A 24 6.94 9.15 -14.69
N SER A 25 6.58 7.89 -14.49
CA SER A 25 6.49 6.86 -15.53
C SER A 25 5.14 6.87 -16.26
N PHE A 26 4.21 7.74 -15.85
CA PHE A 26 2.87 7.86 -16.43
C PHE A 26 2.66 9.26 -17.03
N ASN A 27 1.72 9.38 -17.97
CA ASN A 27 1.70 10.46 -18.97
C ASN A 27 0.81 11.67 -18.61
N ASP A 28 0.27 11.77 -17.38
CA ASP A 28 -0.80 12.74 -17.09
C ASP A 28 -0.61 13.62 -15.86
N GLU A 29 -1.38 14.72 -15.84
CA GLU A 29 -1.64 15.59 -14.70
C GLU A 29 -2.39 14.81 -13.60
N ILE A 30 -1.68 13.97 -12.84
CA ILE A 30 -2.27 13.33 -11.67
C ILE A 30 -2.68 14.40 -10.66
N LYS A 31 -3.99 14.49 -10.40
CA LYS A 31 -4.58 15.50 -9.51
C LYS A 31 -4.31 15.24 -8.03
N TYR A 32 -4.12 13.98 -7.60
CA TYR A 32 -3.96 13.60 -6.19
C TYR A 32 -3.08 12.35 -5.99
N GLU A 33 -1.90 12.48 -5.39
CA GLU A 33 -1.07 11.38 -4.83
C GLU A 33 -1.10 10.01 -5.55
N GLY A 34 -1.17 9.97 -6.89
CA GLY A 34 -1.16 8.72 -7.67
C GLY A 34 -2.53 8.06 -7.83
N THR A 35 -3.61 8.78 -7.57
CA THR A 35 -4.99 8.30 -7.57
C THR A 35 -5.83 9.18 -8.50
N ILE A 36 -6.23 8.64 -9.64
CA ILE A 36 -6.99 9.40 -10.64
C ILE A 36 -8.48 9.03 -10.71
N HIS A 37 -8.86 7.80 -10.39
CA HIS A 37 -10.22 7.29 -10.65
C HIS A 37 -11.04 7.04 -9.39
N ILE A 38 -10.42 6.46 -8.36
CA ILE A 38 -11.13 6.05 -7.14
C ILE A 38 -10.29 6.28 -5.90
N TRP A 39 -10.92 6.73 -4.82
CA TRP A 39 -10.26 6.91 -3.54
C TRP A 39 -9.52 5.66 -3.06
N LYS A 40 -8.21 5.80 -2.83
CA LYS A 40 -7.28 4.70 -2.56
C LYS A 40 -7.57 3.86 -1.30
N HIS A 41 -8.30 4.43 -0.33
CA HIS A 41 -8.64 3.76 0.93
C HIS A 41 -10.06 3.17 0.94
N SER A 42 -10.74 3.11 -0.21
CA SER A 42 -12.08 2.52 -0.31
C SER A 42 -12.06 1.03 0.05
N ILE A 43 -13.14 0.59 0.71
CA ILE A 43 -13.48 -0.83 0.95
C ILE A 43 -14.71 -1.26 0.14
N ASN A 44 -15.24 -0.40 -0.74
CA ASN A 44 -16.37 -0.75 -1.59
C ASN A 44 -15.88 -1.50 -2.82
N LEU A 45 -15.85 -2.84 -2.74
CA LEU A 45 -15.41 -3.72 -3.82
C LEU A 45 -16.13 -3.41 -5.15
N LYS A 46 -17.45 -3.18 -5.13
CA LYS A 46 -18.23 -2.94 -6.35
C LYS A 46 -17.77 -1.69 -7.09
N ASP A 47 -17.45 -0.62 -6.35
CA ASP A 47 -16.98 0.63 -6.94
C ASP A 47 -15.55 0.48 -7.50
N ILE A 48 -14.69 -0.25 -6.78
CA ILE A 48 -13.31 -0.53 -7.20
C ILE A 48 -13.31 -1.40 -8.46
N GLU A 49 -14.07 -2.48 -8.49
CA GLU A 49 -14.22 -3.33 -9.67
C GLU A 49 -14.77 -2.55 -10.86
N LYS A 50 -15.79 -1.71 -10.66
CA LYS A 50 -16.34 -0.86 -11.71
C LYS A 50 -15.29 0.07 -12.28
N SER A 51 -14.46 0.67 -11.41
CA SER A 51 -13.34 1.52 -11.83
C SER A 51 -12.30 0.75 -12.65
N ILE A 52 -11.89 -0.44 -12.19
CA ILE A 52 -10.93 -1.30 -12.90
C ILE A 52 -11.45 -1.74 -14.28
N LYS A 53 -12.73 -2.10 -14.36
CA LYS A 53 -13.39 -2.51 -15.61
C LYS A 53 -13.47 -1.36 -16.62
N ASN A 54 -13.76 -0.14 -16.16
CA ASN A 54 -13.97 1.01 -17.03
C ASN A 54 -12.67 1.67 -17.48
N ASN A 55 -11.55 1.49 -16.76
CA ASN A 55 -10.30 2.20 -16.99
C ASN A 55 -9.16 1.23 -17.35
N LYS A 56 -9.24 0.66 -18.56
CA LYS A 56 -8.30 -0.37 -19.06
C LYS A 56 -6.89 0.14 -19.38
N ASP A 57 -6.73 1.44 -19.49
CA ASP A 57 -5.47 2.15 -19.67
C ASP A 57 -4.79 2.54 -18.35
N THR A 58 -5.35 2.09 -17.22
CA THR A 58 -4.87 2.41 -15.88
C THR A 58 -4.30 1.19 -15.18
N LEU A 59 -3.08 1.33 -14.65
CA LEU A 59 -2.49 0.35 -13.75
C LEU A 59 -2.99 0.63 -12.34
N PHE A 60 -3.62 -0.37 -11.73
CA PHE A 60 -4.03 -0.33 -10.34
C PHE A 60 -2.95 -0.99 -9.48
N VAL A 61 -2.46 -0.28 -8.48
CA VAL A 61 -1.38 -0.78 -7.61
C VAL A 61 -1.89 -0.89 -6.18
N VAL A 62 -2.04 -2.11 -5.71
CA VAL A 62 -2.29 -2.45 -4.31
C VAL A 62 -0.99 -2.33 -3.53
N VAL A 63 -1.04 -1.63 -2.40
CA VAL A 63 0.09 -1.48 -1.49
C VAL A 63 -0.13 -2.35 -0.26
N TYR A 64 0.76 -3.31 -0.07
CA TYR A 64 0.75 -4.19 1.09
C TYR A 64 1.72 -3.72 2.18
N ARG A 65 1.27 -3.80 3.43
CA ARG A 65 2.09 -3.60 4.63
C ARG A 65 1.71 -4.66 5.68
N PRO A 66 2.70 -5.33 6.32
CA PRO A 66 2.44 -6.32 7.38
C PRO A 66 1.58 -5.77 8.52
N LEU A 67 0.70 -6.62 9.06
CA LEU A 67 -0.37 -6.23 10.00
C LEU A 67 0.17 -5.50 11.24
N TYR A 68 1.15 -6.06 11.95
CA TYR A 68 1.65 -5.46 13.20
C TYR A 68 2.21 -4.06 12.97
N SER A 69 3.06 -3.93 11.95
CA SER A 69 3.62 -2.65 11.54
C SER A 69 2.55 -1.64 11.08
N TRP A 70 1.55 -2.11 10.34
CA TRP A 70 0.43 -1.29 9.92
C TRP A 70 -0.39 -0.81 11.13
N PHE A 71 -0.74 -1.70 12.06
CA PHE A 71 -1.45 -1.37 13.29
C PHE A 71 -0.74 -0.27 14.10
N LYS A 72 0.56 -0.42 14.35
CA LYS A 72 1.39 0.59 15.03
C LYS A 72 1.45 1.93 14.29
N SER A 73 1.32 1.92 12.97
CA SER A 73 1.23 3.15 12.18
C SER A 73 -0.14 3.84 12.35
N MET A 74 -1.22 3.07 12.48
CA MET A 74 -2.57 3.57 12.69
C MET A 74 -2.75 4.20 14.08
N GLU A 75 -2.00 3.77 15.10
CA GLU A 75 -2.05 4.38 16.43
C GLU A 75 -1.65 5.87 16.44
N LYS A 76 -0.94 6.35 15.40
CA LYS A 76 -0.44 7.74 15.31
C LYS A 76 -1.52 8.75 14.94
N GLU A 77 -2.49 8.35 14.13
CA GLU A 77 -3.53 9.25 13.59
C GLU A 77 -4.88 8.54 13.53
N LYS A 78 -5.97 9.25 13.84
CA LYS A 78 -7.30 8.62 13.85
C LYS A 78 -7.87 8.35 12.44
N TYR A 79 -7.44 9.12 11.42
CA TYR A 79 -8.03 9.12 10.07
C TYR A 79 -9.57 9.18 10.11
N ASP A 80 -10.24 8.73 9.06
CA ASP A 80 -11.71 8.57 9.02
C ASP A 80 -12.19 7.29 9.74
N ILE A 81 -11.44 6.80 10.73
CA ILE A 81 -11.75 5.60 11.51
C ILE A 81 -12.10 6.00 12.94
N ILE A 82 -13.27 5.57 13.39
CA ILE A 82 -13.72 5.76 14.77
C ILE A 82 -13.30 4.53 15.56
N TRP A 83 -12.29 4.67 16.43
CA TRP A 83 -11.78 3.61 17.29
C TRP A 83 -11.02 4.18 18.48
N ASP A 84 -10.84 3.37 19.54
CA ASP A 84 -10.14 3.77 20.77
C ASP A 84 -8.65 3.39 20.78
N LYS A 85 -8.14 2.90 19.64
CA LYS A 85 -6.77 2.41 19.41
C LYS A 85 -6.42 1.12 20.17
N LYS A 86 -7.40 0.39 20.70
CA LYS A 86 -7.18 -0.96 21.21
C LYS A 86 -7.39 -1.98 20.10
N ILE A 87 -6.59 -3.03 20.13
CA ILE A 87 -6.60 -4.07 19.10
C ILE A 87 -7.93 -4.83 19.04
N ASP A 88 -8.62 -4.99 20.16
CA ASP A 88 -9.85 -5.78 20.27
C ASP A 88 -11.15 -4.94 20.29
N SER A 89 -11.04 -3.62 20.19
CA SER A 89 -12.22 -2.74 20.23
C SER A 89 -12.97 -2.73 18.91
N GLU A 90 -14.30 -2.69 18.95
CA GLU A 90 -15.13 -2.37 17.78
C GLU A 90 -14.66 -1.06 17.13
N ILE A 91 -14.62 -1.05 15.80
CA ILE A 91 -14.31 0.15 15.03
C ILE A 91 -15.41 0.46 14.03
N THR A 92 -15.52 1.73 13.64
CA THR A 92 -16.38 2.15 12.52
C THR A 92 -15.57 2.85 11.46
N PHE A 93 -15.70 2.38 10.22
CA PHE A 93 -15.09 2.99 9.03
C PHE A 93 -16.13 3.08 7.91
N SER A 94 -16.28 4.25 7.29
CA SER A 94 -17.26 4.47 6.20
C SER A 94 -18.70 4.06 6.56
N LYS A 95 -19.11 4.25 7.82
CA LYS A 95 -20.40 3.83 8.40
C LYS A 95 -20.60 2.31 8.53
N ILE A 96 -19.57 1.51 8.26
CA ILE A 96 -19.56 0.06 8.48
C ILE A 96 -18.86 -0.21 9.81
N LYS A 97 -19.44 -1.10 10.62
CA LYS A 97 -18.86 -1.58 11.88
C LYS A 97 -18.04 -2.83 11.63
N PHE A 98 -16.88 -2.90 12.28
CA PHE A 98 -16.02 -4.06 12.31
C PHE A 98 -15.79 -4.45 13.78
N LYS A 99 -15.70 -5.75 14.04
CA LYS A 99 -15.35 -6.34 15.34
C LYS A 99 -14.10 -5.68 15.91
N ASN A 100 -13.09 -5.47 15.07
CA ASN A 100 -11.87 -4.78 15.44
C ASN A 100 -11.06 -4.28 14.25
N ILE A 101 -9.91 -3.64 14.53
CA ILE A 101 -9.00 -3.10 13.51
C ILE A 101 -8.39 -4.19 12.61
N ILE A 102 -8.21 -5.40 13.14
CA ILE A 102 -7.68 -6.53 12.38
C ILE A 102 -8.70 -6.97 11.34
N GLU A 103 -9.98 -7.07 11.69
CA GLU A 103 -11.03 -7.41 10.73
C GLU A 103 -11.08 -6.41 9.57
N LEU A 104 -10.94 -5.11 9.83
CA LEU A 104 -10.84 -4.11 8.76
C LEU A 104 -9.59 -4.33 7.88
N TYR A 105 -8.43 -4.61 8.48
CA TYR A 105 -7.23 -4.94 7.73
C TYR A 105 -7.44 -6.17 6.83
N GLU A 106 -8.03 -7.23 7.38
CA GLU A 106 -8.31 -8.44 6.64
C GLU A 106 -9.30 -8.20 5.50
N GLU A 107 -10.32 -7.38 5.72
CA GLU A 107 -11.30 -7.02 4.69
C GLU A 107 -10.63 -6.31 3.51
N TYR A 108 -9.73 -5.35 3.78
CA TYR A 108 -8.93 -4.71 2.73
C TYR A 108 -8.17 -5.73 1.90
N TYR A 109 -7.40 -6.61 2.55
CA TYR A 109 -6.47 -7.48 1.84
C TYR A 109 -7.13 -8.73 1.22
N ARG A 110 -8.28 -9.19 1.74
CA ARG A 110 -9.12 -10.19 1.04
C ARG A 110 -9.68 -9.60 -0.24
N MET A 111 -10.24 -8.40 -0.17
CA MET A 111 -10.74 -7.68 -1.33
C MET A 111 -9.64 -7.44 -2.36
N TYR A 112 -8.48 -6.94 -1.94
CA TYR A 112 -7.36 -6.70 -2.86
C TYR A 112 -6.79 -7.98 -3.47
N LYS A 113 -6.75 -9.09 -2.72
CA LYS A 113 -6.31 -10.40 -3.24
C LYS A 113 -7.21 -10.82 -4.39
N TYR A 114 -8.52 -10.76 -4.19
CA TYR A 114 -9.49 -11.02 -5.24
C TYR A 114 -9.25 -10.15 -6.49
N LEU A 115 -8.99 -8.85 -6.31
CA LEU A 115 -8.74 -7.95 -7.45
C LEU A 115 -7.46 -8.31 -8.22
N ILE A 116 -6.37 -8.63 -7.51
CA ILE A 116 -5.08 -9.04 -8.10
C ILE A 116 -5.24 -10.34 -8.90
N GLU A 117 -5.97 -11.32 -8.35
CA GLU A 117 -6.19 -12.62 -9.00
C GLU A 117 -7.16 -12.53 -10.20
N THR A 118 -8.03 -11.51 -10.23
CA THR A 118 -9.10 -11.39 -11.23
C THR A 118 -8.73 -10.49 -12.41
N TYR A 119 -7.94 -9.44 -12.19
CA TYR A 119 -7.72 -8.40 -13.18
C TYR A 119 -6.24 -8.25 -13.54
N GLU A 120 -5.92 -8.38 -14.81
CA GLU A 120 -4.55 -8.29 -15.33
C GLU A 120 -3.87 -6.94 -15.05
N ASN A 121 -4.65 -5.85 -14.95
CA ASN A 121 -4.15 -4.51 -14.69
C ASN A 121 -4.08 -4.13 -13.21
N VAL A 122 -4.11 -5.13 -12.32
CA VAL A 122 -3.96 -4.94 -10.87
C VAL A 122 -2.70 -5.68 -10.41
N ILE A 123 -1.78 -4.95 -9.77
CA ILE A 123 -0.57 -5.54 -9.18
C ILE A 123 -0.48 -5.22 -7.69
N CYS A 124 0.34 -5.98 -6.98
CA CYS A 124 0.71 -5.68 -5.60
C CYS A 124 2.18 -5.29 -5.48
N LEU A 125 2.44 -4.28 -4.65
CA LEU A 125 3.78 -3.92 -4.17
C LEU A 125 3.83 -3.94 -2.65
N GLU A 126 4.82 -4.63 -2.11
CA GLU A 126 5.06 -4.75 -0.67
C GLU A 126 5.92 -3.59 -0.16
N TYR A 127 5.42 -2.87 0.85
CA TYR A 127 6.01 -1.62 1.34
C TYR A 127 7.48 -1.78 1.77
N TYR A 128 7.82 -2.88 2.44
CA TYR A 128 9.17 -3.04 2.99
C TYR A 128 10.20 -3.47 1.95
N LYS A 129 9.81 -4.29 0.97
CA LYS A 129 10.63 -4.51 -0.24
C LYS A 129 10.92 -3.22 -1.01
N ILE A 130 9.94 -2.31 -1.06
CA ILE A 130 10.14 -0.99 -1.68
C ILE A 130 11.10 -0.12 -0.86
N CYS A 131 11.08 -0.24 0.46
CA CYS A 131 11.97 0.52 1.32
C CYS A 131 13.42 0.01 1.30
N ASP A 132 13.65 -1.26 0.96
CA ASP A 132 15.00 -1.81 0.84
C ASP A 132 15.67 -1.41 -0.47
N ILE A 133 16.56 -0.42 -0.39
CA ILE A 133 17.30 0.14 -1.53
C ILE A 133 18.09 -0.91 -2.32
N ASN A 134 18.46 -2.03 -1.72
CA ASN A 134 19.24 -3.08 -2.39
C ASN A 134 18.40 -3.89 -3.37
N ILE A 135 17.10 -4.01 -3.14
CA ILE A 135 16.19 -4.83 -3.94
C ILE A 135 15.08 -4.02 -4.63
N SER A 136 14.74 -2.85 -4.09
CA SER A 136 13.55 -2.06 -4.44
C SER A 136 13.45 -1.76 -5.92
N TYR A 137 14.53 -1.28 -6.53
CA TYR A 137 14.56 -0.93 -7.96
C TYR A 137 14.22 -2.14 -8.84
N ASN A 138 14.89 -3.27 -8.60
CA ASN A 138 14.67 -4.50 -9.36
C ASN A 138 13.28 -5.08 -9.10
N TYR A 139 12.84 -5.07 -7.84
CA TYR A 139 11.51 -5.54 -7.43
C TYR A 139 10.39 -4.78 -8.15
N ILE A 140 10.40 -3.44 -8.12
CA ILE A 140 9.37 -2.66 -8.83
C ILE A 140 9.51 -2.85 -10.34
N THR A 141 10.72 -2.81 -10.90
CA THR A 141 10.94 -3.01 -12.34
C THR A 141 10.32 -4.32 -12.83
N GLN A 142 10.54 -5.42 -12.12
CA GLN A 142 9.96 -6.71 -12.48
C GLN A 142 8.43 -6.70 -12.44
N LYS A 143 7.82 -6.02 -11.46
CA LYS A 143 6.36 -5.93 -11.33
C LYS A 143 5.73 -5.03 -12.40
N VAL A 144 6.40 -3.96 -12.87
CA VAL A 144 5.82 -3.00 -13.83
C VAL A 144 6.22 -3.26 -15.29
N LYS A 145 7.33 -3.97 -15.53
CA LYS A 145 7.81 -4.29 -16.89
C LYS A 145 6.79 -5.00 -17.80
N PRO A 146 5.96 -5.95 -17.32
CA PRO A 146 4.92 -6.58 -18.15
C PRO A 146 3.91 -5.59 -18.75
N PHE A 147 3.83 -4.38 -18.17
CA PHE A 147 2.91 -3.32 -18.56
C PHE A 147 3.55 -2.25 -19.46
N ASN A 148 4.81 -2.46 -19.88
CA ASN A 148 5.63 -1.51 -20.64
C ASN A 148 5.77 -0.16 -19.93
N ILE A 149 5.98 -0.21 -18.61
CA ILE A 149 6.25 0.97 -17.79
C ILE A 149 7.74 0.99 -17.45
N ASP A 150 8.40 2.05 -17.87
CA ASP A 150 9.81 2.28 -17.56
C ASP A 150 9.92 3.13 -16.30
N LEU A 151 10.71 2.67 -15.33
CA LEU A 151 11.04 3.46 -14.15
C LEU A 151 12.03 4.57 -14.48
N LEU A 152 12.15 5.52 -13.56
CA LEU A 152 13.26 6.46 -13.54
C LEU A 152 14.61 5.72 -13.51
N ASP A 153 15.67 6.45 -13.84
CA ASP A 153 17.02 5.97 -13.58
C ASP A 153 17.23 5.69 -12.09
N THR A 154 18.14 4.75 -11.79
CA THR A 154 18.39 4.28 -10.42
C THR A 154 18.81 5.40 -9.47
N ASP A 155 19.53 6.42 -9.94
CA ASP A 155 19.96 7.54 -9.09
C ASP A 155 18.76 8.42 -8.70
N SER A 156 17.91 8.77 -9.66
CA SER A 156 16.67 9.51 -9.42
C SER A 156 15.71 8.73 -8.52
N TYR A 157 15.61 7.42 -8.72
CA TYR A 157 14.83 6.51 -7.89
C TYR A 157 15.34 6.50 -6.43
N ASN A 158 16.64 6.34 -6.23
CA ASN A 158 17.27 6.32 -4.91
C ASN A 158 17.18 7.67 -4.19
N LYS A 159 17.21 8.79 -4.93
CA LYS A 159 16.95 10.12 -4.35
C LYS A 159 15.55 10.21 -3.75
N ILE A 160 14.54 9.65 -4.41
CA ILE A 160 13.17 9.62 -3.88
C ILE A 160 13.12 8.79 -2.60
N LEU A 161 13.73 7.60 -2.57
CA LEU A 161 13.81 6.75 -1.38
C LEU A 161 14.54 7.40 -0.20
N ASN A 162 15.44 8.35 -0.46
CA ASN A 162 16.20 9.09 0.56
C ASN A 162 15.51 10.38 1.02
N THR A 163 14.24 10.58 0.69
CA THR A 163 13.46 11.76 1.12
C THR A 163 12.11 11.37 1.72
N ARG A 164 11.49 12.32 2.44
CA ARG A 164 10.16 12.15 3.01
C ARG A 164 9.12 11.98 1.91
N SER A 165 8.25 10.98 2.03
CA SER A 165 7.19 10.72 1.05
C SER A 165 6.00 11.69 1.12
N LYS A 166 5.80 12.36 2.27
CA LYS A 166 4.77 13.38 2.50
C LYS A 166 5.25 14.43 3.50
N LYS A 167 4.52 15.55 3.62
CA LYS A 167 4.85 16.64 4.57
C LYS A 167 4.03 16.63 5.85
N HIS A 168 2.93 15.88 5.90
CA HIS A 168 2.01 15.80 7.04
C HIS A 168 1.93 14.39 7.61
N GLY A 169 1.39 14.26 8.83
CA GLY A 169 1.11 13.00 9.50
C GLY A 169 2.31 12.12 9.84
N TYR A 170 3.31 12.74 10.48
CA TYR A 170 4.49 12.11 11.07
C TYR A 170 5.17 11.05 10.18
N PRO A 171 5.51 11.37 8.92
CA PRO A 171 6.21 10.45 8.04
C PRO A 171 7.63 10.21 8.53
N VAL A 172 8.18 9.03 8.22
CA VAL A 172 9.62 8.77 8.34
C VAL A 172 10.42 9.69 7.41
N ASN A 173 11.69 9.95 7.74
CA ASN A 173 12.56 10.82 6.96
C ASN A 173 12.97 10.21 5.62
N ASN A 174 13.11 8.89 5.55
CA ASN A 174 13.50 8.15 4.37
C ASN A 174 13.14 6.66 4.52
N SER A 175 13.43 5.89 3.47
CA SER A 175 13.23 4.44 3.40
C SER A 175 14.04 3.65 4.44
N GLN A 176 15.29 4.02 4.70
CA GLN A 176 16.12 3.35 5.71
C GLN A 176 15.50 3.44 7.11
N GLU A 177 15.01 4.62 7.50
CA GLU A 177 14.32 4.78 8.79
C GLU A 177 13.04 3.93 8.88
N ALA A 178 12.35 3.69 7.75
CA ALA A 178 11.21 2.78 7.73
C ALA A 178 11.62 1.33 8.03
N LEU A 179 12.75 0.88 7.50
CA LEU A 179 13.31 -0.46 7.75
C LEU A 179 13.83 -0.58 9.18
N ASP A 180 14.52 0.42 9.70
CA ASP A 180 15.01 0.40 11.08
C ASP A 180 13.84 0.33 12.06
N LYS A 181 12.76 1.08 11.79
CA LYS A 181 11.50 0.96 12.54
C LYS A 181 10.84 -0.40 12.35
N LYS A 182 10.90 -1.00 11.17
CA LYS A 182 10.38 -2.37 10.95
C LYS A 182 11.07 -3.36 11.88
N LYS A 183 12.41 -3.35 11.93
CA LYS A 183 13.19 -4.27 12.77
C LYS A 183 12.79 -4.18 14.24
N ILE A 184 12.68 -2.97 14.78
CA ILE A 184 12.22 -2.74 16.15
C ILE A 184 10.81 -3.32 16.34
N LEU A 185 9.89 -3.08 15.40
CA LEU A 185 8.52 -3.60 15.49
C LEU A 185 8.46 -5.12 15.37
N ASP A 186 9.30 -5.74 14.54
CA ASP A 186 9.37 -7.20 14.43
C ASP A 186 9.86 -7.82 15.77
N GLU A 187 10.78 -7.16 16.48
CA GLU A 187 11.24 -7.57 17.82
C GLU A 187 10.19 -7.32 18.92
N GLU A 188 9.39 -6.25 18.80
CA GLU A 188 8.32 -5.91 19.75
C GLU A 188 7.04 -6.74 19.54
N GLN A 189 6.90 -7.42 18.41
CA GLN A 189 5.71 -8.20 18.11
C GLN A 189 5.59 -9.37 19.07
N GLN A 190 4.47 -9.44 19.79
CA GLN A 190 4.19 -10.54 20.71
C GLN A 190 3.92 -11.83 19.92
N GLU A 191 4.36 -12.98 20.43
CA GLU A 191 4.18 -14.29 19.79
C GLU A 191 2.70 -14.64 19.55
N ASP A 192 1.81 -14.15 20.42
CA ASP A 192 0.36 -14.36 20.36
C ASP A 192 -0.38 -13.28 19.56
N PHE A 193 0.34 -12.36 18.91
CA PHE A 193 -0.28 -11.35 18.07
C PHE A 193 -1.08 -12.04 16.93
N PRO A 194 -2.35 -11.69 16.74
CA PRO A 194 -3.21 -12.39 15.78
C PRO A 194 -2.71 -12.17 14.34
N ILE A 195 -2.35 -13.27 13.69
CA ILE A 195 -1.89 -13.29 12.30
C ILE A 195 -2.82 -14.17 11.47
N ASN A 196 -3.28 -13.63 10.34
CA ASN A 196 -3.94 -14.40 9.30
C ASN A 196 -2.91 -14.86 8.26
N TYR A 197 -2.48 -16.10 8.36
CA TYR A 197 -1.44 -16.66 7.48
C TYR A 197 -1.88 -16.75 6.01
N ASP A 198 -3.17 -16.81 5.70
CA ASP A 198 -3.64 -16.81 4.30
C ASP A 198 -3.36 -15.47 3.60
N ILE A 199 -3.40 -14.37 4.36
CA ILE A 199 -3.02 -13.04 3.87
C ILE A 199 -1.50 -12.95 3.80
N VAL A 200 -0.79 -13.28 4.87
CA VAL A 200 0.69 -13.20 4.91
C VAL A 200 1.30 -14.01 3.76
N ASN A 201 0.92 -15.27 3.60
CA ASN A 201 1.47 -16.15 2.57
C ASN A 201 1.20 -15.66 1.14
N PHE A 202 0.14 -14.89 0.91
CA PHE A 202 -0.16 -14.34 -0.41
C PHE A 202 0.67 -13.08 -0.72
N TYR A 203 0.86 -12.21 0.26
CA TYR A 203 1.46 -10.89 0.03
C TYR A 203 2.97 -10.82 0.31
N GLU A 204 3.48 -11.68 1.19
CA GLU A 204 4.87 -11.73 1.62
C GLU A 204 5.64 -12.86 0.90
N GLU A 205 5.50 -12.94 -0.43
CA GLU A 205 6.25 -13.91 -1.26
C GLU A 205 7.76 -13.78 -1.01
N GLU A 206 8.51 -14.89 -0.94
CA GLU A 206 9.97 -14.82 -0.94
C GLU A 206 10.48 -14.28 -2.30
N ILE A 207 11.56 -13.49 -2.28
CA ILE A 207 12.18 -12.89 -3.48
C ILE A 207 13.05 -13.93 -4.20
#